data_AF-A0A8T3Z3E9-F1
#
_entry.id   AF-A0A8T3Z3E9-F1
#
_cell.length_a   1.000
_cell.length_b   1.000
_cell.length_c   1.000
_cell.angle_alpha   90.00
_cell.angle_beta   90.00
_cell.angle_gamma   90.00
#
_symmetry.space_group_name_H-M   'P 1'
#
loop_
_entity.id
_entity.type
_entity.pdbx_description
1 polymer ?
#
loop_
_entity_poly.entity_id
_entity_poly.type
_entity_poly.pdbx_seq_one_letter_code
_entity_poly.pdbx_strand_id
1 'polypeptide(L)'
;MKKYIIMGIAILAVVALIITVPFGSANIETKHYQNGEISFDYPANWQQVSGQGSQVVVFKDPETGMNVTVNRQVMPSGYNTTQDFVPEVIKESESNLKLTSSKKIDVNGKVGYDNTYQIQKNSSTVNQRELWVNANGALYSVIYSYPQEGFKVESLLKGQGSGNSAAFDAVKNSLKINSTKLADMPTFGTVSIPRLGVTWNIRSDTLNAMGAVYHYSSPDSTLSKSFYPGEKGSMGLLGHHTRYSAPFDNIDKLQIGDTVIINDYLTQKKYTYKVVSNNDIRYDYTTNVITFPAGIKELVLGTCWPEGFTAAERYTHCQLSSVDPLN
;
A
#
# COMPACT_ATOMS: atom_id res chain seq x y z
N MET A 1 -58.11 -6.09 -22.68
CA MET A 1 -57.24 -5.33 -23.62
C MET A 1 -57.12 -3.94 -23.02
N LYS A 2 -56.01 -3.35 -22.55
CA LYS A 2 -54.54 -3.47 -22.63
C LYS A 2 -54.00 -3.09 -21.22
N LYS A 3 -53.17 -3.85 -20.50
CA LYS A 3 -51.69 -4.00 -20.58
C LYS A 3 -50.88 -2.68 -20.42
N TYR A 4 -50.24 -2.56 -19.22
CA TYR A 4 -49.08 -1.73 -18.80
C TYR A 4 -49.30 -0.19 -18.74
N ILE A 5 -48.81 0.56 -17.75
CA ILE A 5 -47.43 0.67 -17.25
C ILE A 5 -47.46 1.14 -15.77
N ILE A 6 -46.89 0.34 -14.85
CA ILE A 6 -46.42 0.82 -13.55
C ILE A 6 -44.95 1.16 -13.77
N MET A 7 -44.64 2.46 -13.83
CA MET A 7 -43.28 2.95 -13.98
C MET A 7 -42.61 2.97 -12.60
N GLY A 8 -41.45 2.32 -12.53
CA GLY A 8 -40.79 1.94 -11.29
C GLY A 8 -40.17 3.11 -10.55
N ILE A 9 -40.39 3.10 -9.24
CA ILE A 9 -39.48 3.70 -8.27
C ILE A 9 -38.45 2.60 -7.94
N ALA A 10 -37.31 2.61 -8.62
CA ALA A 10 -36.15 1.87 -8.17
C ALA A 10 -35.54 2.66 -7.00
N ILE A 11 -36.01 2.41 -5.78
CA ILE A 11 -35.26 2.77 -4.58
C ILE A 11 -34.00 1.91 -4.60
N LEU A 12 -32.88 2.54 -4.97
CA LEU A 12 -31.55 2.01 -4.70
C LEU A 12 -31.38 2.01 -3.18
N ALA A 13 -31.81 0.94 -2.53
CA ALA A 13 -31.57 0.70 -1.12
C ALA A 13 -30.07 0.41 -0.96
N VAL A 14 -29.28 1.48 -0.77
CA VAL A 14 -27.93 1.35 -0.24
C VAL A 14 -28.08 0.87 1.20
N VAL A 15 -27.91 -0.43 1.42
CA VAL A 15 -27.85 -1.00 2.76
C VAL A 15 -26.50 -0.58 3.36
N ALA A 16 -26.47 0.59 3.98
CA ALA A 16 -25.37 1.02 4.82
C ALA A 16 -25.41 0.21 6.12
N LEU A 17 -24.81 -0.98 6.10
CA LEU A 17 -24.63 -1.77 7.32
C LEU A 17 -23.48 -1.15 8.13
N ILE A 18 -23.80 -0.12 8.91
CA ILE A 18 -22.86 0.46 9.88
C ILE A 18 -22.85 -0.48 11.10
N ILE A 19 -21.92 -1.43 11.11
CA ILE A 19 -21.73 -2.31 12.27
C ILE A 19 -20.80 -1.62 13.27
N THR A 20 -21.38 -0.96 14.26
CA THR A 20 -20.68 -0.58 15.50
C THR A 20 -20.92 -1.67 16.54
N VAL A 21 -19.99 -2.62 16.67
CA VAL A 21 -20.03 -3.64 17.73
C VAL A 21 -19.27 -3.15 18.97
N PRO A 22 -19.86 -3.23 20.17
CA PRO A 22 -19.20 -2.85 21.41
C PRO A 22 -18.08 -3.84 21.79
N PHE A 23 -16.96 -3.29 22.26
CA PHE A 23 -15.73 -3.99 22.60
C PHE A 23 -15.85 -4.69 23.97
N GLY A 24 -15.79 -6.02 24.00
CA GLY A 24 -15.75 -6.83 25.21
C GLY A 24 -14.59 -7.83 25.15
N SER A 25 -13.85 -7.96 26.25
CA SER A 25 -12.70 -8.85 26.40
C SER A 25 -13.16 -10.29 26.64
N ALA A 26 -13.28 -11.08 25.58
CA ALA A 26 -13.43 -12.53 25.71
C ALA A 26 -12.05 -13.16 25.95
N ASN A 27 -11.94 -14.05 26.94
CA ASN A 27 -10.74 -14.91 27.08
C ASN A 27 -10.75 -15.91 25.93
N ILE A 28 -9.79 -15.76 25.00
CA ILE A 28 -9.59 -16.65 23.86
C ILE A 28 -8.38 -17.54 24.11
N GLU A 29 -8.42 -18.79 23.63
CA GLU A 29 -7.25 -19.65 23.59
C GLU A 29 -6.26 -19.12 22.54
N THR A 30 -4.98 -19.00 22.89
CA THR A 30 -3.95 -18.45 22.02
C THR A 30 -2.81 -19.45 21.77
N LYS A 31 -2.16 -19.28 20.63
CA LYS A 31 -0.86 -19.86 20.29
C LYS A 31 0.18 -18.77 20.20
N HIS A 32 1.45 -19.13 20.34
CA HIS A 32 2.57 -18.20 20.26
C HIS A 32 3.30 -18.32 18.91
N TYR A 33 3.52 -17.19 18.24
CA TYR A 33 4.39 -17.08 17.07
C TYR A 33 5.71 -16.42 17.49
N GLN A 34 6.84 -16.91 16.98
CA GLN A 34 8.13 -16.25 17.07
C GLN A 34 9.02 -16.63 15.89
N ASN A 35 9.84 -15.70 15.42
CA ASN A 35 10.85 -15.96 14.38
C ASN A 35 12.23 -15.34 14.69
N GLY A 36 12.48 -15.02 15.95
CA GLY A 36 13.71 -14.35 16.41
C GLY A 36 13.70 -12.83 16.26
N GLU A 37 12.88 -12.27 15.35
CA GLU A 37 12.73 -10.82 15.16
C GLU A 37 11.47 -10.29 15.85
N ILE A 38 10.34 -10.95 15.60
CA ILE A 38 9.06 -10.61 16.20
C ILE A 38 8.47 -11.83 16.92
N SER A 39 7.69 -11.57 17.96
CA SER A 39 6.84 -12.57 18.58
C SER A 39 5.52 -11.97 19.05
N PHE A 40 4.46 -12.79 19.05
CA PHE A 40 3.13 -12.40 19.51
C PHE A 40 2.26 -13.64 19.67
N ASP A 41 1.21 -13.48 20.46
CA ASP A 41 0.14 -14.44 20.66
C ASP A 41 -0.99 -14.16 19.68
N TYR A 42 -1.61 -15.21 19.16
CA TYR A 42 -2.71 -15.15 18.20
C TYR A 42 -3.75 -16.23 18.53
N PRO A 43 -5.01 -16.09 18.11
CA PRO A 43 -6.04 -17.10 18.35
C PRO A 43 -5.62 -18.51 17.90
N ALA A 44 -5.84 -19.51 18.74
CA ALA A 44 -5.36 -20.88 18.50
C ALA A 44 -6.01 -21.55 17.28
N ASN A 45 -7.20 -21.09 16.85
CA ASN A 45 -7.93 -21.58 15.70
C ASN A 45 -7.42 -21.03 14.36
N TRP A 46 -6.60 -19.97 14.36
CA TRP A 46 -6.03 -19.43 13.13
C TRP A 46 -5.01 -20.38 12.51
N GLN A 47 -5.03 -20.43 11.17
CA GLN A 47 -4.15 -21.25 10.37
C GLN A 47 -3.09 -20.38 9.73
N GLN A 48 -1.82 -20.68 10.00
CA GLN A 48 -0.71 -20.03 9.30
C GLN A 48 -0.69 -20.49 7.83
N VAL A 49 -0.55 -19.53 6.91
CA VAL A 49 -0.46 -19.78 5.46
C VAL A 49 0.78 -19.12 4.88
N SER A 50 1.14 -19.48 3.64
CA SER A 50 2.29 -18.89 2.95
C SER A 50 2.08 -17.40 2.68
N GLY A 51 3.06 -16.58 3.09
CA GLY A 51 3.13 -15.18 2.72
C GLY A 51 3.83 -14.93 1.38
N GLN A 52 3.73 -13.71 0.87
CA GLN A 52 4.40 -13.22 -0.32
C GLN A 52 4.94 -11.79 -0.10
N GLY A 53 6.00 -11.41 -0.81
CA GLY A 53 6.52 -10.04 -0.78
C GLY A 53 7.03 -9.62 0.61
N SER A 54 6.49 -8.54 1.17
CA SER A 54 6.86 -7.95 2.47
C SER A 54 6.25 -8.65 3.69
N GLN A 55 5.51 -9.74 3.48
CA GLN A 55 4.78 -10.45 4.52
C GLN A 55 5.74 -11.33 5.32
N VAL A 56 5.81 -11.10 6.64
CA VAL A 56 6.58 -11.92 7.58
C VAL A 56 5.84 -13.21 7.89
N VAL A 57 4.54 -13.11 8.16
CA VAL A 57 3.65 -14.25 8.40
C VAL A 57 2.22 -13.85 8.09
N VAL A 58 1.43 -14.83 7.61
CA VAL A 58 0.01 -14.66 7.31
C VAL A 58 -0.77 -15.72 8.05
N PHE A 59 -1.89 -15.31 8.65
CA PHE A 59 -2.86 -16.18 9.28
C PHE A 59 -4.21 -16.05 8.60
N LYS A 60 -4.93 -17.16 8.52
CA LYS A 60 -6.32 -17.20 8.09
C LYS A 60 -7.19 -17.70 9.24
N ASP A 61 -8.23 -16.95 9.54
CA ASP A 61 -9.31 -17.39 10.42
C ASP A 61 -10.27 -18.28 9.62
N PRO A 62 -10.37 -19.58 9.91
CA PRO A 62 -11.26 -20.48 9.18
C PRO A 62 -12.75 -20.20 9.46
N GLU A 63 -13.09 -19.52 10.56
CA GLU A 63 -14.48 -19.26 10.95
C GLU A 63 -15.05 -18.04 10.22
N THR A 64 -14.29 -16.94 10.22
CA THR A 64 -14.72 -15.67 9.60
C THR A 64 -14.19 -15.49 8.18
N GLY A 65 -13.18 -16.25 7.79
CA GLY A 65 -12.44 -16.07 6.55
C GLY A 65 -11.41 -14.95 6.60
N MET A 66 -11.30 -14.20 7.70
CA MET A 66 -10.38 -13.07 7.86
C MET A 66 -8.92 -13.50 7.63
N ASN A 67 -8.17 -12.68 6.88
CA ASN A 67 -6.72 -12.78 6.75
C ASN A 67 -6.06 -11.75 7.66
N VAL A 68 -5.11 -12.21 8.47
CA VAL A 68 -4.26 -11.37 9.30
C VAL A 68 -2.84 -11.45 8.78
N THR A 69 -2.36 -10.33 8.28
CA THR A 69 -1.05 -10.23 7.62
C THR A 69 -0.12 -9.41 8.49
N VAL A 70 1.02 -9.99 8.88
CA VAL A 70 2.09 -9.27 9.55
C VAL A 70 3.16 -8.92 8.54
N ASN A 71 3.48 -7.64 8.40
CA ASN A 71 4.46 -7.12 7.45
C ASN A 71 5.62 -6.47 8.19
N ARG A 72 6.79 -6.49 7.53
CA ARG A 72 7.96 -5.69 7.91
C ARG A 72 8.57 -5.10 6.65
N GLN A 73 8.84 -3.80 6.68
CA GLN A 73 9.55 -3.10 5.61
C GLN A 73 10.63 -2.18 6.19
N VAL A 74 11.89 -2.36 5.79
CA VAL A 74 12.96 -1.43 6.15
C VAL A 74 12.70 -0.10 5.46
N MET A 75 12.81 1.00 6.22
CA MET A 75 12.60 2.33 5.67
C MET A 75 13.81 2.71 4.80
N PRO A 76 13.59 3.11 3.54
CA PRO A 76 14.66 3.65 2.72
C PRO A 76 15.22 4.94 3.32
N SER A 77 16.46 5.27 2.97
CA SER A 77 17.07 6.54 3.38
C SER A 77 16.23 7.73 2.89
N GLY A 78 16.01 8.71 3.77
CA GLY A 78 15.24 9.92 3.46
C GLY A 78 13.71 9.74 3.43
N TYR A 79 13.19 8.54 3.67
CA TYR A 79 11.76 8.31 3.87
C TYR A 79 11.32 8.89 5.23
N ASN A 80 10.29 9.74 5.21
CA ASN A 80 9.72 10.32 6.43
C ASN A 80 8.33 9.73 6.66
N THR A 81 8.17 8.97 7.73
CA THR A 81 6.86 8.42 8.10
C THR A 81 5.93 9.52 8.56
N THR A 82 4.68 9.52 8.09
CA THR A 82 3.63 10.29 8.75
C THR A 82 3.46 9.80 10.18
N GLN A 83 3.07 10.71 11.08
CA GLN A 83 3.00 10.41 12.52
C GLN A 83 2.10 9.21 12.83
N ASP A 84 1.00 9.06 12.08
CA ASP A 84 -0.02 8.03 12.23
C ASP A 84 0.12 6.87 11.24
N PHE A 85 1.18 6.84 10.42
CA PHE A 85 1.38 5.87 9.34
C PHE A 85 0.28 5.86 8.28
N VAL A 86 -0.59 6.88 8.26
CA VAL A 86 -1.63 7.03 7.25
C VAL A 86 -1.06 7.87 6.11
N PRO A 87 -1.06 7.35 4.86
CA PRO A 87 -0.73 8.15 3.68
C PRO A 87 -1.57 9.43 3.61
N GLU A 88 -0.95 10.55 3.26
CA GLU A 88 -1.62 11.84 3.23
C GLU A 88 -2.75 11.89 2.21
N VAL A 89 -2.59 11.20 1.08
CA VAL A 89 -3.63 11.10 0.03
C VAL A 89 -4.86 10.30 0.45
N ILE A 90 -4.79 9.45 1.48
CA ILE A 90 -5.96 8.72 1.99
C ILE A 90 -6.92 9.66 2.73
N LYS A 91 -6.45 10.83 3.16
CA LYS A 91 -7.28 11.86 3.77
C LYS A 91 -8.05 12.68 2.72
N GLU A 92 -7.94 12.33 1.43
CA GLU A 92 -8.55 13.03 0.29
C GLU A 92 -9.52 12.16 -0.52
N SER A 93 -10.17 12.74 -1.53
CA SER A 93 -11.32 12.17 -2.24
C SER A 93 -11.03 10.97 -3.15
N GLU A 94 -9.79 10.76 -3.56
CA GLU A 94 -9.39 9.73 -4.55
C GLU A 94 -9.15 8.35 -3.93
N SER A 95 -9.37 8.20 -2.63
CA SER A 95 -9.12 6.96 -1.89
C SER A 95 -10.39 6.14 -1.73
N ASN A 96 -10.33 4.85 -2.10
CA ASN A 96 -11.37 3.88 -1.75
C ASN A 96 -11.32 3.47 -0.27
N LEU A 97 -10.27 3.91 0.45
CA LEU A 97 -10.16 3.80 1.90
C LEU A 97 -10.55 5.14 2.54
N LYS A 98 -11.50 5.10 3.45
CA LYS A 98 -11.82 6.22 4.33
C LYS A 98 -11.31 5.91 5.74
N LEU A 99 -10.33 6.67 6.21
CA LEU A 99 -9.91 6.58 7.61
C LEU A 99 -11.08 6.96 8.54
N THR A 100 -11.48 6.05 9.41
CA THR A 100 -12.56 6.28 10.40
C THR A 100 -12.02 6.46 11.82
N SER A 101 -10.83 5.92 12.11
CA SER A 101 -10.15 6.10 13.38
C SER A 101 -8.63 6.00 13.20
N SER A 102 -7.89 6.81 13.94
CA SER A 102 -6.45 6.64 14.14
C SER A 102 -6.14 6.95 15.61
N LYS A 103 -5.71 5.92 16.35
CA LYS A 103 -5.48 6.01 17.78
C LYS A 103 -4.03 5.67 18.10
N LYS A 104 -3.33 6.60 18.73
CA LYS A 104 -2.02 6.35 19.33
C LYS A 104 -2.17 5.33 20.47
N ILE A 105 -1.31 4.32 20.48
CA ILE A 105 -1.31 3.22 21.45
C ILE A 105 0.12 2.90 21.89
N ASP A 106 0.24 2.22 23.03
CA ASP A 106 1.49 1.58 23.47
C ASP A 106 1.50 0.12 22.98
N VAL A 107 2.62 -0.28 22.40
CA VAL A 107 2.89 -1.66 21.94
C VAL A 107 4.18 -2.10 22.62
N ASN A 108 4.05 -2.62 23.85
CA ASN A 108 5.15 -3.09 24.68
C ASN A 108 6.28 -2.04 24.82
N GLY A 109 5.91 -0.84 25.23
CA GLY A 109 6.83 0.29 25.45
C GLY A 109 7.24 1.02 24.17
N LYS A 110 6.69 0.65 23.01
CA LYS A 110 6.88 1.36 21.74
C LYS A 110 5.60 2.11 21.37
N VAL A 111 5.76 3.31 20.81
CA VAL A 111 4.62 4.05 20.26
C VAL A 111 4.15 3.35 18.98
N GLY A 112 2.86 3.01 18.94
CA GLY A 112 2.20 2.50 17.76
C GLY A 112 0.87 3.21 17.48
N TYR A 113 0.24 2.84 16.37
CA TYR A 113 -1.06 3.36 15.96
C TYR A 113 -2.01 2.22 15.60
N ASP A 114 -3.26 2.37 16.04
CA ASP A 114 -4.39 1.55 15.68
C ASP A 114 -5.27 2.34 14.72
N ASN A 115 -5.17 2.01 13.43
CA ASN A 115 -5.86 2.67 12.36
C ASN A 115 -7.03 1.81 11.89
N THR A 116 -8.19 2.41 11.71
CA THR A 116 -9.36 1.75 11.14
C THR A 116 -9.80 2.48 9.89
N TYR A 117 -10.04 1.70 8.84
CA TYR A 117 -10.49 2.17 7.54
C TYR A 117 -11.82 1.53 7.20
N GLN A 118 -12.69 2.35 6.61
CA GLN A 118 -13.86 1.90 5.90
C GLN A 118 -13.49 1.79 4.42
N ILE A 119 -13.61 0.60 3.83
CA ILE A 119 -13.26 0.36 2.43
C ILE A 119 -14.53 0.09 1.65
N GLN A 120 -14.73 0.85 0.58
CA GLN A 120 -15.82 0.58 -0.36
C GLN A 120 -15.37 -0.50 -1.36
N LYS A 121 -16.05 -1.65 -1.37
CA LYS A 121 -15.82 -2.74 -2.33
C LYS A 121 -17.18 -3.27 -2.81
N ASN A 122 -17.46 -3.19 -4.12
CA ASN A 122 -18.63 -3.80 -4.79
C ASN A 122 -19.95 -3.70 -4.01
N SER A 123 -20.57 -2.52 -3.98
CA SER A 123 -21.83 -2.21 -3.26
C SER A 123 -21.84 -2.49 -1.75
N SER A 124 -20.74 -3.02 -1.19
CA SER A 124 -20.57 -3.33 0.22
C SER A 124 -19.46 -2.49 0.83
N THR A 125 -19.49 -2.38 2.14
CA THR A 125 -18.48 -1.66 2.91
C THR A 125 -17.91 -2.60 3.95
N VAL A 126 -16.59 -2.75 3.95
CA VAL A 126 -15.87 -3.56 4.94
C VAL A 126 -14.96 -2.68 5.78
N ASN A 127 -14.79 -3.03 7.05
CA ASN A 127 -13.80 -2.39 7.91
C ASN A 127 -12.48 -3.16 7.81
N GLN A 128 -11.38 -2.42 7.71
CA GLN A 128 -10.02 -2.93 7.86
C GLN A 128 -9.37 -2.24 9.04
N ARG A 129 -8.70 -3.02 9.88
CA ARG A 129 -7.96 -2.50 11.04
C ARG A 129 -6.49 -2.81 10.84
N GLU A 130 -5.65 -1.84 11.18
CA GLU A 130 -4.20 -1.93 11.02
C GLU A 130 -3.53 -1.49 12.31
N LEU A 131 -2.64 -2.33 12.83
CA LEU A 131 -1.70 -1.97 13.88
C LEU A 131 -0.38 -1.57 13.23
N TRP A 132 0.17 -0.41 13.56
CA TRP A 132 1.44 0.09 13.02
C TRP A 132 2.43 0.41 14.13
N VAL A 133 3.68 0.02 13.94
CA VAL A 133 4.80 0.35 14.84
C VAL A 133 6.05 0.62 14.02
N ASN A 134 6.77 1.69 14.36
CA ASN A 134 8.12 1.92 13.86
C ASN A 134 9.13 1.44 14.90
N ALA A 135 10.04 0.56 14.50
CA ALA A 135 11.11 0.06 15.35
C ALA A 135 12.33 -0.31 14.51
N ASN A 136 13.53 -0.06 15.04
CA ASN A 136 14.80 -0.48 14.44
C ASN A 136 14.99 -0.04 12.96
N GLY A 137 14.46 1.13 12.58
CA GLY A 137 14.53 1.62 11.20
C GLY A 137 13.59 0.92 10.22
N ALA A 138 12.58 0.18 10.71
CA ALA A 138 11.59 -0.49 9.89
C ALA A 138 10.16 -0.21 10.37
N LEU A 139 9.24 -0.33 9.42
CA LEU A 139 7.80 -0.32 9.64
C LEU A 139 7.31 -1.74 9.82
N TYR A 140 6.58 -1.95 10.91
CA TYR A 140 5.85 -3.18 11.18
C TYR A 140 4.37 -2.88 11.10
N SER A 141 3.62 -3.75 10.42
CA SER A 141 2.16 -3.68 10.42
C SER A 141 1.51 -5.02 10.67
N VAL A 142 0.37 -5.01 11.35
CA VAL A 142 -0.55 -6.15 11.43
C VAL A 142 -1.88 -5.70 10.82
N ILE A 143 -2.24 -6.28 9.69
CA ILE A 143 -3.40 -5.88 8.89
C ILE A 143 -4.45 -6.98 8.95
N TYR A 144 -5.64 -6.61 9.42
CA TYR A 144 -6.81 -7.47 9.53
C TYR A 144 -7.74 -7.17 8.36
N SER A 145 -7.84 -8.11 7.44
CA SER A 145 -8.56 -7.95 6.16
C SER A 145 -9.56 -9.08 5.95
N TYR A 146 -10.73 -8.76 5.40
CA TYR A 146 -11.73 -9.77 5.04
C TYR A 146 -11.66 -10.07 3.54
N PRO A 147 -11.65 -11.34 3.12
CA PRO A 147 -11.54 -11.71 1.72
C PRO A 147 -12.78 -11.28 0.92
N GLN A 148 -12.55 -11.07 -0.38
CA GLN A 148 -13.55 -10.53 -1.32
C GLN A 148 -14.68 -11.51 -1.68
N GLU A 149 -14.46 -12.82 -1.53
CA GLU A 149 -15.42 -13.88 -1.84
C GLU A 149 -15.64 -14.79 -0.62
N GLY A 150 -16.90 -15.17 -0.37
CA GLY A 150 -17.25 -16.10 0.71
C GLY A 150 -17.57 -15.45 2.06
N PHE A 151 -17.73 -14.12 2.10
CA PHE A 151 -18.20 -13.42 3.30
C PHE A 151 -19.62 -13.87 3.67
N LYS A 152 -19.74 -14.79 4.64
CA LYS A 152 -21.04 -15.19 5.17
C LYS A 152 -21.51 -14.12 6.14
N VAL A 153 -22.47 -13.29 5.73
CA VAL A 153 -23.14 -12.31 6.61
C VAL A 153 -23.68 -12.97 7.90
N GLU A 154 -24.01 -14.26 7.83
CA GLU A 154 -24.43 -15.10 8.96
C GLU A 154 -23.37 -15.24 10.07
N SER A 155 -22.06 -15.13 9.77
CA SER A 155 -21.00 -15.19 10.80
C SER A 155 -20.98 -13.94 11.69
N LEU A 156 -21.38 -12.78 11.13
CA LEU A 156 -21.52 -11.52 11.89
C LEU A 156 -22.73 -11.53 12.83
N LEU A 157 -23.83 -12.17 12.41
CA LEU A 157 -25.09 -12.21 13.16
C LEU A 157 -25.03 -13.16 14.37
N LYS A 158 -24.05 -14.06 14.43
CA LYS A 158 -23.82 -14.97 15.56
C LYS A 158 -23.08 -14.36 16.76
N GLY A 159 -22.89 -13.04 16.81
CA GLY A 159 -22.31 -12.37 17.98
C GLY A 159 -20.79 -12.53 18.12
N GLN A 160 -20.07 -13.06 17.13
CA GLN A 160 -18.61 -13.16 17.12
C GLN A 160 -17.88 -11.82 16.86
N GLY A 161 -18.58 -10.68 16.95
CA GLY A 161 -17.97 -9.34 16.93
C GLY A 161 -16.98 -9.09 18.07
N SER A 162 -17.08 -9.83 19.18
CA SER A 162 -16.11 -9.81 20.29
C SER A 162 -14.83 -10.62 19.99
N GLY A 163 -14.85 -11.53 19.01
CA GLY A 163 -13.70 -12.34 18.63
C GLY A 163 -12.60 -11.53 17.95
N ASN A 164 -12.96 -10.51 17.15
CA ASN A 164 -11.98 -9.64 16.49
C ASN A 164 -11.31 -8.65 17.43
N SER A 165 -11.99 -8.18 18.48
CA SER A 165 -11.34 -7.35 19.50
C SER A 165 -10.40 -8.17 20.37
N ALA A 166 -10.81 -9.36 20.81
CA ALA A 166 -9.96 -10.25 21.60
C ALA A 166 -8.73 -10.72 20.81
N ALA A 167 -8.90 -11.07 19.53
CA ALA A 167 -7.79 -11.43 18.65
C ALA A 167 -6.82 -10.27 18.42
N PHE A 168 -7.36 -9.06 18.15
CA PHE A 168 -6.54 -7.87 18.01
C PHE A 168 -5.79 -7.54 19.29
N ASP A 169 -6.45 -7.60 20.44
CA ASP A 169 -5.85 -7.33 21.74
C ASP A 169 -4.81 -8.39 22.10
N ALA A 170 -5.05 -9.66 21.78
CA ALA A 170 -4.06 -10.72 21.96
C ALA A 170 -2.77 -10.40 21.20
N VAL A 171 -2.86 -10.07 19.90
CA VAL A 171 -1.68 -9.71 19.11
C VAL A 171 -1.05 -8.41 19.61
N LYS A 172 -1.84 -7.34 19.79
CA LYS A 172 -1.34 -6.02 20.21
C LYS A 172 -0.60 -6.09 21.55
N ASN A 173 -1.19 -6.73 22.54
CA ASN A 173 -0.63 -6.76 23.90
C ASN A 173 0.60 -7.68 24.01
N SER A 174 0.71 -8.68 23.14
CA SER A 174 1.82 -9.64 23.14
C SER A 174 2.92 -9.31 22.11
N LEU A 175 2.67 -8.38 21.17
CA LEU A 175 3.61 -8.05 20.10
C LEU A 175 4.92 -7.49 20.63
N LYS A 176 5.98 -8.28 20.49
CA LYS A 176 7.35 -7.91 20.80
C LYS A 176 8.15 -7.83 19.51
N ILE A 177 8.92 -6.75 19.39
CA ILE A 177 9.88 -6.53 18.31
C ILE A 177 11.26 -6.45 18.97
N ASN A 178 12.12 -7.41 18.66
CA ASN A 178 13.47 -7.51 19.19
C ASN A 178 14.38 -6.47 18.55
N SER A 179 15.36 -5.95 19.30
CA SER A 179 16.26 -4.87 18.86
C SER A 179 17.38 -5.32 17.91
N THR A 180 17.16 -6.35 17.10
CA THR A 180 18.16 -6.88 16.16
C THR A 180 18.33 -5.94 14.97
N LYS A 181 19.58 -5.72 14.52
CA LYS A 181 19.85 -5.03 13.27
C LYS A 181 19.22 -5.80 12.12
N LEU A 182 18.41 -5.13 11.31
CA LEU A 182 17.74 -5.73 10.16
C LEU A 182 18.68 -5.74 8.96
N ALA A 183 18.52 -6.73 8.10
CA ALA A 183 19.18 -6.75 6.80
C ALA A 183 18.61 -5.62 5.92
N ASP A 184 19.46 -4.99 5.11
CA ASP A 184 19.02 -3.95 4.20
C ASP A 184 18.01 -4.51 3.19
N MET A 185 16.85 -3.86 3.07
CA MET A 185 15.83 -4.18 2.06
C MET A 185 15.72 -3.00 1.10
N PRO A 186 16.52 -2.98 0.03
CA PRO A 186 16.58 -1.83 -0.88
C PRO A 186 15.29 -1.64 -1.68
N THR A 187 14.50 -2.69 -1.85
CA THR A 187 13.20 -2.65 -2.50
C THR A 187 12.11 -2.28 -1.49
N PHE A 188 11.32 -1.25 -1.79
CA PHE A 188 10.20 -0.82 -0.95
C PHE A 188 8.83 -0.96 -1.62
N GLY A 189 8.80 -1.36 -2.89
CA GLY A 189 7.56 -1.57 -3.62
C GLY A 189 7.81 -2.17 -5.00
N THR A 190 6.75 -2.28 -5.79
CA THR A 190 6.83 -2.61 -7.22
C THR A 190 6.03 -1.62 -8.05
N VAL A 191 6.49 -1.35 -9.27
CA VAL A 191 5.74 -0.63 -10.30
C VAL A 191 5.35 -1.62 -11.40
N SER A 192 4.07 -1.67 -11.74
CA SER A 192 3.54 -2.48 -12.83
C SER A 192 2.98 -1.58 -13.91
N ILE A 193 3.30 -1.88 -15.16
CA ILE A 193 2.83 -1.16 -16.34
C ILE A 193 2.11 -2.19 -17.24
N PRO A 194 0.81 -2.45 -17.02
CA PRO A 194 0.10 -3.55 -17.67
C PRO A 194 0.13 -3.49 -19.20
N ARG A 195 0.06 -2.29 -19.78
CA ARG A 195 0.14 -2.08 -21.24
C ARG A 195 1.40 -2.69 -21.85
N LEU A 196 2.52 -2.62 -21.12
CA LEU A 196 3.83 -3.12 -21.53
C LEU A 196 4.10 -4.54 -21.03
N GLY A 197 3.23 -5.10 -20.18
CA GLY A 197 3.39 -6.44 -19.62
C GLY A 197 4.56 -6.56 -18.64
N VAL A 198 4.98 -5.47 -18.00
CA VAL A 198 6.16 -5.42 -17.12
C VAL A 198 5.79 -5.09 -15.67
N THR A 199 6.57 -5.65 -14.76
CA THR A 199 6.58 -5.30 -13.33
C THR A 199 8.02 -5.23 -12.86
N TRP A 200 8.38 -4.13 -12.21
CA TRP A 200 9.73 -3.87 -11.71
C TRP A 200 9.73 -3.59 -10.22
N ASN A 201 10.78 -4.00 -9.53
CA ASN A 201 11.02 -3.57 -8.16
C ASN A 201 11.31 -2.07 -8.11
N ILE A 202 10.90 -1.38 -7.06
CA ILE A 202 11.24 0.02 -6.83
C ILE A 202 12.30 0.07 -5.73
N ARG A 203 13.45 0.67 -6.04
CA ARG A 203 14.60 0.78 -5.13
C ARG A 203 15.04 2.23 -4.96
N SER A 204 15.67 2.54 -3.83
CA SER A 204 16.20 3.90 -3.56
C SER A 204 17.71 3.98 -3.48
N ASP A 205 18.43 2.86 -3.68
CA ASP A 205 19.88 2.76 -3.46
C ASP A 205 20.71 2.88 -4.75
N THR A 206 20.20 2.42 -5.90
CA THR A 206 20.91 2.51 -7.17
C THR A 206 19.98 2.47 -8.39
N LEU A 207 20.38 3.19 -9.44
CA LEU A 207 19.80 3.11 -10.79
C LEU A 207 20.25 1.87 -11.58
N ASN A 208 21.34 1.23 -11.15
CA ASN A 208 22.02 0.17 -11.91
C ASN A 208 21.69 -1.24 -11.38
N ALA A 209 20.45 -1.46 -10.96
CA ALA A 209 19.96 -2.75 -10.48
C ALA A 209 19.17 -3.49 -11.59
N MET A 210 19.42 -4.78 -11.77
CA MET A 210 18.62 -5.64 -12.64
C MET A 210 17.19 -5.77 -12.09
N GLY A 211 16.20 -5.74 -12.98
CA GLY A 211 14.81 -5.97 -12.62
C GLY A 211 14.19 -4.89 -11.71
N ALA A 212 14.72 -3.67 -11.76
CA ALA A 212 14.27 -2.58 -10.90
C ALA A 212 14.28 -1.22 -11.59
N VAL A 213 13.45 -0.33 -11.08
CA VAL A 213 13.52 1.11 -11.29
C VAL A 213 14.06 1.78 -10.04
N TYR A 214 14.66 2.95 -10.22
CA TYR A 214 15.16 3.79 -9.15
C TYR A 214 14.15 4.86 -8.79
N HIS A 215 13.76 4.90 -7.53
CA HIS A 215 13.08 6.05 -6.96
C HIS A 215 14.05 7.21 -6.85
N TYR A 216 13.65 8.38 -7.36
CA TYR A 216 14.45 9.59 -7.36
C TYR A 216 14.59 10.14 -5.93
N SER A 217 15.39 9.45 -5.12
CA SER A 217 15.56 9.69 -3.69
C SER A 217 16.53 10.85 -3.40
N SER A 218 17.30 11.27 -4.42
CA SER A 218 18.31 12.33 -4.35
C SER A 218 19.24 12.21 -3.14
N PRO A 219 20.15 11.22 -3.11
CA PRO A 219 21.11 11.07 -2.01
C PRO A 219 22.11 12.24 -1.94
N ASP A 220 22.26 13.03 -3.00
CA ASP A 220 23.05 14.27 -3.04
C ASP A 220 22.12 15.49 -3.04
N SER A 221 22.52 16.58 -2.38
CA SER A 221 21.71 17.80 -2.15
C SER A 221 21.50 18.66 -3.41
N THR A 222 22.04 18.22 -4.55
CA THR A 222 22.04 18.95 -5.82
C THR A 222 20.84 18.63 -6.71
N LEU A 223 20.10 17.56 -6.44
CA LEU A 223 18.90 17.18 -7.20
C LEU A 223 17.62 17.40 -6.37
N SER A 224 16.50 17.62 -7.06
CA SER A 224 15.20 17.76 -6.40
C SER A 224 14.78 16.44 -5.77
N LYS A 225 14.68 16.38 -4.44
CA LYS A 225 14.13 15.21 -3.73
C LYS A 225 12.70 14.95 -4.23
N SER A 226 12.42 13.74 -4.73
CA SER A 226 11.05 13.33 -5.06
C SER A 226 10.31 12.77 -3.86
N PHE A 227 8.99 12.71 -3.97
CA PHE A 227 8.10 12.18 -2.95
C PHE A 227 7.96 10.66 -3.04
N TYR A 228 7.50 10.04 -1.96
CA TYR A 228 7.12 8.63 -1.91
C TYR A 228 5.64 8.43 -2.26
N PRO A 229 5.22 7.18 -2.57
CA PRO A 229 3.81 6.87 -2.79
C PRO A 229 2.94 7.36 -1.62
N GLY A 230 1.91 8.13 -1.94
CA GLY A 230 0.92 8.60 -0.97
C GLY A 230 1.30 9.82 -0.13
N GLU A 231 2.48 10.39 -0.32
CA GLU A 231 2.78 11.77 0.12
C GLU A 231 2.12 12.79 -0.82
N LYS A 232 1.87 14.01 -0.35
CA LYS A 232 1.34 15.11 -1.19
C LYS A 232 2.42 15.75 -2.05
N GLY A 233 2.88 15.03 -3.06
CA GLY A 233 3.80 15.56 -4.05
C GLY A 233 4.13 14.58 -5.16
N SER A 234 4.92 15.03 -6.11
CA SER A 234 5.24 14.25 -7.32
C SER A 234 6.32 13.22 -7.01
N MET A 235 6.08 11.97 -7.41
CA MET A 235 7.03 10.87 -7.27
C MET A 235 7.79 10.67 -8.58
N GLY A 236 9.11 10.54 -8.51
CA GLY A 236 9.95 10.23 -9.66
C GLY A 236 10.44 8.79 -9.65
N LEU A 237 10.23 8.06 -10.74
CA LEU A 237 10.85 6.78 -11.03
C LEU A 237 11.72 6.89 -12.27
N LEU A 238 12.99 6.53 -12.15
CA LEU A 238 13.94 6.45 -13.25
C LEU A 238 14.22 5.01 -13.62
N GLY A 239 14.35 4.76 -14.91
CA GLY A 239 14.67 3.45 -15.45
C GLY A 239 15.54 3.57 -16.68
N HIS A 240 16.47 2.64 -16.85
CA HIS A 240 17.29 2.58 -18.05
C HIS A 240 16.46 2.22 -19.28
N HIS A 241 16.83 2.81 -20.41
CA HIS A 241 16.19 2.55 -21.70
C HIS A 241 16.75 1.29 -22.37
N THR A 242 18.03 0.95 -22.14
CA THR A 242 18.72 -0.15 -22.86
C THR A 242 19.57 -1.07 -21.98
N ARG A 243 19.77 -0.74 -20.70
CA ARG A 243 20.66 -1.46 -19.78
C ARG A 243 19.90 -1.94 -18.54
N TYR A 244 20.48 -2.86 -17.78
CA TYR A 244 19.96 -3.28 -16.47
C TYR A 244 18.51 -3.78 -16.51
N SER A 245 18.23 -4.73 -17.41
CA SER A 245 16.88 -5.19 -17.77
C SER A 245 16.03 -4.19 -18.57
N ALA A 246 16.55 -3.00 -18.81
CA ALA A 246 15.95 -1.94 -19.62
C ALA A 246 14.48 -1.66 -19.20
N PRO A 247 14.24 -1.30 -17.93
CA PRO A 247 12.90 -1.24 -17.37
C PRO A 247 11.93 -0.29 -18.11
N PHE A 248 12.46 0.70 -18.82
CA PHE A 248 11.69 1.68 -19.61
C PHE A 248 12.01 1.64 -21.11
N ASP A 249 12.51 0.52 -21.65
CA ASP A 249 12.76 0.27 -23.09
C ASP A 249 11.59 0.62 -24.02
N ASN A 250 10.36 0.52 -23.52
CA ASN A 250 9.12 0.71 -24.28
C ASN A 250 8.22 1.80 -23.70
N ILE A 251 8.79 2.71 -22.88
CA ILE A 251 8.01 3.74 -22.21
C ILE A 251 7.34 4.72 -23.20
N ASP A 252 7.91 4.90 -24.38
CA ASP A 252 7.37 5.69 -25.48
C ASP A 252 6.06 5.13 -26.07
N LYS A 253 5.77 3.84 -25.83
CA LYS A 253 4.55 3.16 -26.27
C LYS A 253 3.36 3.38 -25.35
N LEU A 254 3.56 3.96 -24.18
CA LEU A 254 2.47 4.35 -23.29
C LEU A 254 1.59 5.41 -23.94
N GLN A 255 0.29 5.33 -23.71
CA GLN A 255 -0.72 6.24 -24.26
C GLN A 255 -1.50 6.89 -23.12
N ILE A 256 -2.06 8.08 -23.38
CA ILE A 256 -2.95 8.75 -22.42
C ILE A 256 -4.08 7.79 -22.03
N GLY A 257 -4.31 7.65 -20.72
CA GLY A 257 -5.31 6.75 -20.13
C GLY A 257 -4.78 5.35 -19.77
N ASP A 258 -3.58 4.98 -20.21
CA ASP A 258 -2.91 3.76 -19.74
C ASP A 258 -2.69 3.81 -18.24
N THR A 259 -2.71 2.65 -17.61
CA THR A 259 -2.56 2.52 -16.16
C THR A 259 -1.11 2.22 -15.78
N VAL A 260 -0.66 2.84 -14.70
CA VAL A 260 0.58 2.48 -13.97
C VAL A 260 0.20 2.21 -12.52
N ILE A 261 0.69 1.11 -11.94
CA ILE A 261 0.29 0.65 -10.61
C ILE A 261 1.53 0.58 -9.72
N ILE A 262 1.49 1.21 -8.56
CA ILE A 262 2.49 1.03 -7.51
C ILE A 262 1.89 0.18 -6.40
N ASN A 263 2.52 -0.96 -6.11
CA ASN A 263 2.31 -1.69 -4.87
C ASN A 263 3.36 -1.21 -3.86
N ASP A 264 2.93 -0.43 -2.87
CA ASP A 264 3.82 0.14 -1.86
C ASP A 264 3.84 -0.75 -0.60
N TYR A 265 5.01 -1.29 -0.29
CA TYR A 265 5.20 -2.14 0.88
C TYR A 265 5.45 -1.33 2.16
N LEU A 266 5.74 -0.03 2.07
CA LEU A 266 5.90 0.83 3.25
C LEU A 266 4.55 1.08 3.92
N THR A 267 3.53 1.43 3.14
CA THR A 267 2.19 1.74 3.66
C THR A 267 1.17 0.62 3.45
N GLN A 268 1.57 -0.46 2.75
CA GLN A 268 0.72 -1.60 2.39
C GLN A 268 -0.52 -1.17 1.61
N LYS A 269 -0.30 -0.27 0.65
CA LYS A 269 -1.33 0.29 -0.23
C LYS A 269 -0.97 0.07 -1.70
N LYS A 270 -1.99 0.08 -2.53
CA LYS A 270 -1.91 0.04 -3.97
C LYS A 270 -2.35 1.38 -4.54
N TYR A 271 -1.47 2.02 -5.30
CA TYR A 271 -1.73 3.29 -5.96
C TYR A 271 -1.89 3.06 -7.46
N THR A 272 -3.04 3.44 -8.00
CA THR A 272 -3.30 3.36 -9.44
C THR A 272 -3.19 4.74 -10.04
N TYR A 273 -2.32 4.90 -11.03
CA TYR A 273 -2.13 6.13 -11.79
C TYR A 273 -2.61 5.95 -13.23
N LYS A 274 -2.94 7.07 -13.88
CA LYS A 274 -3.31 7.16 -15.29
C LYS A 274 -2.34 8.07 -16.03
N VAL A 275 -1.80 7.60 -17.15
CA VAL A 275 -0.94 8.40 -18.03
C VAL A 275 -1.74 9.61 -18.54
N VAL A 276 -1.21 10.81 -18.33
CA VAL A 276 -1.81 12.08 -18.80
C VAL A 276 -0.95 12.78 -19.85
N SER A 277 0.36 12.51 -19.88
CA SER A 277 1.28 12.96 -20.94
C SER A 277 2.44 11.98 -21.10
N ASN A 278 2.93 11.81 -22.33
CA ASN A 278 4.04 10.92 -22.67
C ASN A 278 5.06 11.57 -23.63
N ASN A 279 4.98 12.89 -23.84
CA ASN A 279 5.73 13.61 -24.87
C ASN A 279 6.65 14.72 -24.30
N ASP A 280 6.89 14.74 -22.99
CA ASP A 280 7.89 15.63 -22.38
C ASP A 280 9.29 15.07 -22.71
N ILE A 281 10.00 15.77 -23.59
CA ILE A 281 11.38 15.45 -24.00
C ILE A 281 12.23 16.69 -23.74
N ARG A 282 13.26 16.53 -22.89
CA ARG A 282 14.12 17.63 -22.44
C ARG A 282 15.54 17.44 -22.93
N TYR A 283 15.96 18.27 -23.87
CA TYR A 283 17.34 18.30 -24.38
C TYR A 283 18.29 19.11 -23.50
N ASP A 284 17.74 19.98 -22.64
CA ASP A 284 18.44 20.85 -21.70
C ASP A 284 18.50 20.27 -20.27
N TYR A 285 18.31 18.96 -20.11
CA TYR A 285 18.16 18.29 -18.81
C TYR A 285 19.37 18.46 -17.86
N THR A 286 20.54 18.82 -18.39
CA THR A 286 21.75 19.12 -17.61
C THR A 286 21.72 20.50 -16.96
N THR A 287 20.95 21.44 -17.49
CA THR A 287 20.77 22.80 -16.94
C THR A 287 19.36 23.03 -16.38
N ASN A 288 18.39 22.22 -16.80
CA ASN A 288 16.98 22.31 -16.43
C ASN A 288 16.47 20.92 -15.98
N VAL A 289 16.94 20.51 -14.80
CA VAL A 289 16.64 19.21 -14.21
C VAL A 289 15.15 19.09 -13.88
N ILE A 290 14.58 17.90 -14.07
CA ILE A 290 13.21 17.60 -13.64
C ILE A 290 13.02 17.94 -12.15
N THR A 291 11.85 18.50 -11.82
CA THR A 291 11.49 18.84 -10.44
C THR A 291 10.26 18.04 -10.03
N PHE A 292 10.15 17.82 -8.72
CA PHE A 292 9.09 17.03 -8.12
C PHE A 292 8.33 17.91 -7.12
N PRO A 293 7.36 18.71 -7.59
CA PRO A 293 6.68 19.69 -6.75
C PRO A 293 5.77 19.04 -5.70
N ALA A 294 5.66 19.72 -4.55
CA ALA A 294 4.66 19.41 -3.54
C ALA A 294 3.24 19.73 -4.05
N GLY A 295 2.22 19.07 -3.49
CA GLY A 295 0.80 19.28 -3.78
C GLY A 295 0.31 18.64 -5.09
N ILE A 296 1.19 18.14 -5.95
CA ILE A 296 0.83 17.49 -7.20
C ILE A 296 0.91 15.96 -7.01
N LYS A 297 -0.23 15.27 -7.06
CA LYS A 297 -0.34 13.81 -6.90
C LYS A 297 0.01 13.08 -8.20
N GLU A 298 1.24 13.26 -8.64
CA GLU A 298 1.77 12.77 -9.90
C GLU A 298 2.82 11.66 -9.69
N LEU A 299 2.87 10.74 -10.64
CA LEU A 299 3.97 9.82 -10.86
C LEU A 299 4.63 10.19 -12.19
N VAL A 300 5.93 10.48 -12.15
CA VAL A 300 6.76 10.75 -13.32
C VAL A 300 7.68 9.55 -13.55
N LEU A 301 7.60 8.99 -14.76
CA LEU A 301 8.48 7.92 -15.22
C LEU A 301 9.52 8.52 -16.19
N GLY A 302 10.81 8.43 -15.87
CA GLY A 302 11.90 9.08 -16.61
C GLY A 302 12.94 8.11 -17.17
N THR A 303 13.40 8.35 -18.40
CA THR A 303 14.50 7.59 -19.02
C THR A 303 15.34 8.46 -19.96
N CYS A 304 16.54 7.98 -20.31
CA CYS A 304 17.39 8.61 -21.33
C CYS A 304 16.79 8.45 -22.74
N TRP A 305 17.00 9.45 -23.59
CA TRP A 305 16.43 9.51 -24.94
C TRP A 305 17.42 10.08 -25.96
N PRO A 306 17.36 9.67 -27.25
CA PRO A 306 16.63 8.51 -27.79
C PRO A 306 17.23 7.17 -27.37
N GLU A 307 16.64 6.06 -27.81
CA GLU A 307 17.13 4.69 -27.50
C GLU A 307 18.63 4.53 -27.76
N GLY A 308 19.37 4.15 -26.72
CA GLY A 308 20.82 3.97 -26.77
C GLY A 308 21.65 5.24 -26.59
N PHE A 309 21.02 6.42 -26.44
CA PHE A 309 21.68 7.72 -26.32
C PHE A 309 21.23 8.50 -25.08
N THR A 310 22.00 9.52 -24.73
CA THR A 310 21.73 10.44 -23.60
C THR A 310 21.63 11.89 -24.10
N ALA A 311 21.05 12.09 -25.28
CA ALA A 311 20.93 13.42 -25.88
C ALA A 311 19.81 14.26 -25.23
N ALA A 312 18.84 13.57 -24.64
CA ALA A 312 17.71 14.12 -23.92
C ALA A 312 17.26 13.15 -22.81
N GLU A 313 16.33 13.61 -21.99
CA GLU A 313 15.51 12.76 -21.14
C GLU A 313 14.06 12.79 -21.62
N ARG A 314 13.37 11.66 -21.49
CA ARG A 314 11.94 11.53 -21.77
C ARG A 314 11.19 11.25 -20.48
N TYR A 315 10.11 11.98 -20.28
CA TYR A 315 9.24 11.86 -19.13
C TYR A 315 7.81 11.48 -19.53
N THR A 316 7.25 10.50 -18.83
CA THR A 316 5.83 10.16 -18.87
C THR A 316 5.20 10.56 -17.55
N HIS A 317 4.18 11.40 -17.64
CA HIS A 317 3.45 11.98 -16.52
C HIS A 317 2.17 11.20 -16.29
N CYS A 318 1.95 10.78 -15.04
CA CYS A 318 0.78 10.01 -14.65
C CYS A 318 0.10 10.67 -13.44
N GLN A 319 -1.22 10.75 -13.44
CA GLN A 319 -1.99 11.31 -12.32
C GLN A 319 -2.60 10.20 -11.48
N LEU A 320 -2.58 10.36 -10.15
CA LEU A 320 -3.21 9.42 -9.23
C LEU A 320 -4.72 9.30 -9.53
N SER A 321 -5.21 8.08 -9.66
CA SER A 321 -6.59 7.74 -9.99
C SER A 321 -7.31 6.98 -8.87
N SER A 322 -6.62 6.10 -8.14
CA SER A 322 -7.18 5.42 -6.98
C SER A 322 -6.11 5.01 -5.97
N VAL A 323 -6.54 4.89 -4.71
CA VAL A 323 -5.78 4.22 -3.66
C VAL A 323 -6.63 3.10 -3.09
N ASP A 324 -6.04 1.91 -2.99
CA ASP A 324 -6.67 0.68 -2.52
C ASP A 324 -5.77 0.00 -1.47
N PRO A 325 -6.31 -0.86 -0.58
CA PRO A 325 -5.48 -1.79 0.17
C PRO A 325 -4.64 -2.65 -0.79
N LEU A 326 -3.42 -3.01 -0.39
CA LEU A 326 -2.58 -3.89 -1.21
C LEU A 326 -3.12 -5.34 -1.27
N ASN A 327 -4.03 -5.70 -0.35
CA ASN A 327 -4.57 -7.04 -0.16
C ASN A 327 -6.10 -7.12 -0.39
#